data_AF-A0A4V0I1I7-F1
#
_entry.id   AF-A0A4V0I1I7-F1
#
_cell.length_a   1.000
_cell.length_b   1.000
_cell.length_c   1.000
_cell.angle_alpha   90.00
_cell.angle_beta   90.00
_cell.angle_gamma   90.00
#
_symmetry.space_group_name_H-M   'P 1'
#
loop_
_entity.id
_entity.type
_entity.pdbx_description
1 polymer ?
#
loop_
_entity_poly.entity_id
_entity_poly.type
_entity_poly.pdbx_seq_one_letter_code
_entity_poly.pdbx_strand_id
1 'polypeptide(L)'
;MDQAVNSFRTLLMPAVGELPGETQLRAARLLPERVKAGPLDWWPTDAVPNGTGDRLLVGVAVWSVYDLTMLDLLESAVRHGQGAGVPVGVFNIDQLAAADFERLMPGIGFVHHPPVVGHWVGGKLIEKACGFHARELVARLFGLDPKAMIERPTPAGA
;
A
#
# COMPACT_ATOMS: atom_id res chain seq x y z
N MET A 1 -2.60 19.28 18.70
CA MET A 1 -1.89 18.06 19.13
C MET A 1 -2.41 16.90 18.29
N ASP A 2 -1.58 15.87 18.07
CA ASP A 2 -1.83 14.62 17.32
C ASP A 2 -1.47 14.56 15.82
N GLN A 3 -0.26 15.01 15.47
CA GLN A 3 0.47 14.53 14.28
C GLN A 3 1.45 13.38 14.59
N ALA A 4 1.18 12.63 15.67
CA ALA A 4 1.87 11.37 15.98
C ALA A 4 0.99 10.16 15.61
N VAL A 5 0.21 10.26 14.53
CA VAL A 5 -0.34 9.08 13.88
C VAL A 5 0.86 8.40 13.21
N ASN A 6 1.43 7.38 13.86
CA ASN A 6 2.65 6.66 13.47
C ASN A 6 2.71 6.44 11.95
N SER A 7 3.59 7.12 11.22
CA SER A 7 3.73 6.94 9.77
C SER A 7 4.11 5.50 9.42
N PHE A 8 3.64 4.95 8.30
CA PHE A 8 4.08 3.65 7.78
C PHE A 8 5.60 3.59 7.59
N ARG A 9 6.24 4.73 7.30
CA ARG A 9 7.69 4.83 7.12
C ARG A 9 8.47 4.56 8.39
N THR A 10 7.86 4.73 9.57
CA THR A 10 8.53 4.40 10.84
C THR A 10 8.80 2.90 10.97
N LEU A 11 8.13 2.05 10.17
CA LEU A 11 8.42 0.62 10.11
C LEU A 11 9.87 0.34 9.67
N LEU A 12 10.43 1.20 8.81
CA LEU A 12 11.81 1.09 8.32
C LEU A 12 12.83 1.84 9.16
N MET A 13 12.44 2.48 10.27
CA MET A 13 13.42 3.04 11.20
C MET A 13 14.10 1.89 11.94
N PRO A 14 15.44 1.78 11.87
CA PRO A 14 16.14 0.69 12.55
C PRO A 14 16.02 0.82 14.06
N ALA A 15 15.81 -0.30 14.75
CA ALA A 15 15.95 -0.34 16.20
C ALA A 15 17.45 -0.25 16.58
N VAL A 16 17.73 0.17 17.82
CA VAL A 16 19.11 0.25 18.31
C VAL A 16 19.76 -1.14 18.25
N GLY A 17 20.87 -1.24 17.50
CA GLY A 17 21.62 -2.48 17.32
C GLY A 17 21.06 -3.43 16.24
N GLU A 18 20.03 -3.04 15.50
CA GLU A 18 19.41 -3.86 14.45
C GLU A 18 20.18 -3.74 13.13
N LEU A 19 20.43 -4.88 12.48
CA LEU A 19 21.00 -4.92 11.13
C LEU A 19 19.93 -4.55 10.08
N PRO A 20 20.33 -4.07 8.87
CA PRO A 20 19.37 -3.67 7.84
C PRO A 20 18.37 -4.78 7.43
N GLY A 21 18.81 -6.04 7.35
CA GLY A 21 17.93 -7.17 7.03
C GLY A 21 16.92 -7.48 8.13
N GLU A 22 17.30 -7.29 9.40
CA GLU A 22 16.42 -7.48 10.55
C GLU A 22 15.33 -6.40 10.59
N THR A 23 15.68 -5.17 10.22
CA THR A 23 14.73 -4.05 10.08
C THR A 23 13.62 -4.40 9.08
N GLN A 24 13.96 -4.96 7.91
CA GLN A 24 12.98 -5.34 6.89
C GLN A 24 12.07 -6.47 7.37
N LEU A 25 12.62 -7.51 8.01
CA LEU A 25 11.83 -8.61 8.57
C LEU A 25 10.87 -8.12 9.66
N ARG A 26 11.35 -7.24 10.55
CA ARG A 26 10.50 -6.61 11.56
C ARG A 26 9.41 -5.76 10.92
N ALA A 27 9.75 -4.94 9.94
CA ALA A 27 8.79 -4.11 9.22
C ALA A 27 7.69 -4.97 8.57
N ALA A 28 8.06 -6.07 7.89
CA ALA A 28 7.12 -7.00 7.27
C ALA A 28 6.16 -7.62 8.30
N ARG A 29 6.66 -7.95 9.50
CA ARG A 29 5.87 -8.51 10.60
C ARG A 29 4.90 -7.50 11.21
N LEU A 30 5.31 -6.23 11.30
CA LEU A 30 4.52 -5.15 11.93
C LEU A 30 3.54 -4.47 10.97
N LEU A 31 3.74 -4.60 9.65
CA LEU A 31 2.88 -3.99 8.65
C LEU A 31 1.38 -4.31 8.83
N PRO A 32 0.95 -5.57 9.07
CA PRO A 32 -0.46 -5.88 9.26
C PRO A 32 -1.10 -5.16 10.45
N GLU A 33 -0.38 -5.09 11.58
CA GLU A 33 -0.84 -4.38 12.77
C GLU A 33 -0.94 -2.88 12.51
N ARG A 34 0.03 -2.31 11.79
CA ARG A 34 0.00 -0.90 11.41
C ARG A 34 -1.16 -0.57 10.48
N VAL A 35 -1.45 -1.42 9.49
CA VAL A 35 -2.62 -1.25 8.61
C VAL A 35 -3.91 -1.26 9.43
N LYS A 36 -4.08 -2.26 10.30
CA LYS A 36 -5.28 -2.43 11.14
C LYS A 36 -5.52 -1.32 12.17
N ALA A 37 -4.47 -0.58 12.55
CA ALA A 37 -4.59 0.60 13.42
C ALA A 37 -5.16 1.84 12.69
N GLY A 38 -5.25 1.77 11.36
CA GLY A 38 -5.75 2.82 10.49
C GLY A 38 -7.18 2.57 9.97
N PRO A 39 -7.63 3.38 9.00
CA PRO A 39 -8.88 3.18 8.28
C PRO A 39 -8.75 2.18 7.11
N LEU A 40 -7.58 1.58 6.92
CA LEU A 40 -7.29 0.64 5.84
C LEU A 40 -7.53 -0.80 6.34
N ASP A 41 -7.90 -1.69 5.43
CA ASP A 41 -8.08 -3.11 5.72
C ASP A 41 -6.77 -3.87 5.46
N TRP A 42 -6.36 -4.75 6.38
CA TRP A 42 -5.36 -5.75 6.04
C TRP A 42 -6.00 -6.86 5.21
N TRP A 43 -5.52 -7.04 3.97
CA TRP A 43 -6.02 -8.06 3.05
C TRP A 43 -5.20 -9.34 3.16
N PRO A 44 -5.82 -10.48 3.49
CA PRO A 44 -5.13 -11.76 3.55
C PRO A 44 -4.83 -12.25 2.12
N THR A 45 -3.61 -12.71 1.89
CA THR A 45 -3.07 -13.02 0.54
C THR A 45 -3.74 -14.23 -0.13
N ASP A 46 -4.39 -15.10 0.64
CA ASP A 46 -5.18 -16.24 0.17
C ASP A 46 -6.61 -15.87 -0.23
N ALA A 47 -7.13 -14.73 0.24
CA ALA A 47 -8.46 -14.26 -0.15
C ALA A 47 -8.46 -13.68 -1.56
N VAL A 48 -9.37 -14.19 -2.39
CA VAL A 48 -9.66 -13.60 -3.70
C VAL A 48 -10.71 -12.50 -3.50
N PRO A 49 -10.58 -11.34 -4.17
CA PRO A 49 -11.59 -10.28 -4.16
C PRO A 49 -12.89 -10.72 -4.88
N ASN A 50 -13.61 -11.66 -4.27
CA ASN A 50 -14.84 -12.24 -4.75
C ASN A 50 -15.99 -11.66 -3.94
N GLY A 51 -16.55 -10.54 -4.38
CA GLY A 51 -17.67 -9.88 -3.71
C GLY A 51 -18.35 -8.90 -4.64
N THR A 52 -19.55 -8.44 -4.31
CA THR A 52 -20.32 -7.48 -5.14
C THR A 52 -20.00 -6.01 -4.86
N GLY A 53 -19.08 -5.74 -3.93
CA GLY A 53 -18.71 -4.38 -3.54
C GLY A 53 -17.51 -3.83 -4.30
N ASP A 54 -17.38 -2.52 -4.29
CA ASP A 54 -16.20 -1.81 -4.78
C ASP A 54 -15.04 -2.00 -3.79
N ARG A 55 -13.80 -2.06 -4.29
CA ARG A 55 -12.59 -2.17 -3.45
C ARG A 55 -11.35 -1.76 -4.23
N LEU A 56 -10.42 -1.12 -3.53
CA LEU A 56 -9.05 -1.00 -4.00
C LEU A 56 -8.17 -2.02 -3.26
N LEU A 57 -7.46 -2.88 -3.98
CA LEU A 57 -6.42 -3.72 -3.42
C LEU A 57 -5.04 -3.13 -3.74
N VAL A 58 -4.20 -3.00 -2.72
CA VAL A 58 -2.87 -2.38 -2.79
C VAL A 58 -1.83 -3.35 -2.21
N GLY A 59 -1.04 -3.94 -3.08
CA GLY A 59 0.14 -4.72 -2.74
C GLY A 59 1.34 -3.80 -2.58
N VAL A 60 1.95 -3.80 -1.40
CA VAL A 60 3.14 -3.00 -1.11
C VAL A 60 4.37 -3.87 -0.83
N ALA A 61 5.54 -3.35 -1.16
CA ALA A 61 6.82 -3.85 -0.69
C ALA A 61 7.25 -3.08 0.55
N VAL A 62 7.47 -3.76 1.67
CA VAL A 62 7.76 -3.06 2.95
C VAL A 62 9.11 -2.34 2.92
N TRP A 63 10.05 -2.79 2.09
CA TRP A 63 11.34 -2.17 1.87
C TRP A 63 11.28 -0.94 0.95
N SER A 64 10.14 -0.68 0.30
CA SER A 64 9.94 0.47 -0.58
C SER A 64 9.44 1.67 0.21
N VAL A 65 10.31 2.67 0.40
CA VAL A 65 9.91 3.95 1.01
C VAL A 65 8.78 4.62 0.22
N TYR A 66 8.75 4.48 -1.10
CA TYR A 66 7.69 5.04 -1.94
C TYR A 66 6.33 4.41 -1.64
N ASP A 67 6.30 3.10 -1.39
CA ASP A 67 5.07 2.39 -1.05
C ASP A 67 4.57 2.81 0.33
N LEU A 68 5.47 2.91 1.32
CA LEU A 68 5.10 3.36 2.66
C LEU A 68 4.63 4.82 2.68
N THR A 69 5.28 5.71 1.91
CA THR A 69 4.81 7.09 1.71
C THR A 69 3.43 7.10 1.05
N MET A 70 3.20 6.27 0.03
CA MET A 70 1.90 6.16 -0.60
C MET A 70 0.83 5.69 0.40
N LEU A 71 1.14 4.74 1.29
CA LEU A 71 0.20 4.31 2.34
C LEU A 71 -0.11 5.42 3.35
N ASP A 72 0.85 6.26 3.73
CA ASP A 72 0.61 7.42 4.58
C ASP A 72 -0.39 8.40 3.94
N LEU A 73 -0.17 8.71 2.65
CA LEU A 73 -1.04 9.61 1.88
C LEU A 73 -2.43 9.00 1.68
N LEU A 74 -2.50 7.71 1.38
CA LEU A 74 -3.75 6.98 1.19
C LEU A 74 -4.55 6.89 2.49
N GLU A 75 -3.91 6.56 3.60
CA GLU A 75 -4.53 6.58 4.93
C GLU A 75 -5.11 7.97 5.24
N SER A 76 -4.32 9.03 5.02
CA SER A 76 -4.79 10.40 5.23
C SER A 76 -6.01 10.70 4.35
N ALA A 77 -5.96 10.36 3.05
CA ALA A 77 -7.08 10.57 2.14
C ALA A 77 -8.37 9.86 2.60
N VAL A 78 -8.28 8.59 2.99
CA VAL A 78 -9.44 7.84 3.48
C VAL A 78 -10.01 8.48 4.75
N ARG A 79 -9.17 8.92 5.69
CA ARG A 79 -9.63 9.62 6.91
C ARG A 79 -10.40 10.90 6.61
N HIS A 80 -10.02 11.60 5.54
CA HIS A 80 -10.68 12.85 5.10
C HIS A 80 -11.86 12.59 4.13
N GLY A 81 -12.28 11.33 3.95
CA GLY A 81 -13.43 10.98 3.11
C GLY A 81 -13.15 11.04 1.61
N GLN A 82 -11.88 11.09 1.20
CA GLN A 82 -11.50 10.99 -0.21
C GLN A 82 -11.64 9.53 -0.70
N GLY A 83 -11.87 9.33 -2.00
CA GLY A 83 -12.05 8.00 -2.58
C GLY A 83 -13.47 7.43 -2.46
N ALA A 84 -14.47 8.29 -2.24
CA ALA A 84 -15.90 7.96 -2.33
C ALA A 84 -16.37 6.74 -1.49
N GLY A 85 -15.68 6.44 -0.39
CA GLY A 85 -15.99 5.30 0.46
C GLY A 85 -15.54 3.94 -0.08
N VAL A 86 -14.70 3.91 -1.13
CA VAL A 86 -14.10 2.67 -1.63
C VAL A 86 -13.18 2.08 -0.55
N PRO A 87 -13.47 0.89 -0.01
CA PRO A 87 -12.60 0.21 0.95
C PRO A 87 -11.23 -0.09 0.34
N VAL A 88 -10.17 0.11 1.11
CA VAL A 88 -8.80 -0.13 0.68
C VAL A 88 -8.25 -1.33 1.44
N GLY A 89 -7.99 -2.42 0.73
CA GLY A 89 -7.26 -3.58 1.24
C GLY A 89 -5.76 -3.48 0.93
N VAL A 90 -4.92 -3.73 1.92
CA VAL A 90 -3.45 -3.70 1.80
C VAL A 90 -2.87 -5.09 2.06
N PHE A 91 -1.95 -5.54 1.22
CA PHE A 91 -1.20 -6.79 1.42
C PHE A 91 0.29 -6.59 1.15
N ASN A 92 1.12 -7.50 1.66
CA ASN A 92 2.57 -7.47 1.43
C ASN A 92 2.92 -8.32 0.20
N ILE A 93 3.56 -7.73 -0.81
CA ILE A 93 3.93 -8.44 -2.03
C ILE A 93 5.04 -9.46 -1.82
N ASP A 94 5.87 -9.30 -0.79
CA ASP A 94 6.97 -10.23 -0.49
C ASP A 94 6.44 -11.59 0.03
N GLN A 95 5.13 -11.68 0.34
CA GLN A 95 4.45 -12.91 0.74
C GLN A 95 3.82 -13.67 -0.44
N LEU A 96 3.94 -13.15 -1.66
CA LEU A 96 3.30 -13.69 -2.85
C LEU A 96 4.30 -14.32 -3.81
N ALA A 97 3.90 -15.45 -4.40
CA ALA A 97 4.55 -15.96 -5.60
C ALA A 97 4.01 -15.25 -6.85
N ALA A 98 4.73 -15.36 -7.97
CA ALA A 98 4.32 -14.76 -9.25
C ALA A 98 2.88 -15.17 -9.66
N ALA A 99 2.50 -16.42 -9.41
CA ALA A 99 1.17 -16.95 -9.73
C ALA A 99 0.04 -16.35 -8.86
N ASP A 100 0.36 -15.86 -7.66
CA ASP A 100 -0.63 -15.25 -6.77
C ASP A 100 -1.10 -13.89 -7.28
N PHE A 101 -0.24 -13.15 -7.98
CA PHE A 101 -0.65 -11.88 -8.59
C PHE A 101 -1.73 -12.06 -9.64
N GLU A 102 -1.61 -13.11 -10.47
CA GLU A 102 -2.62 -13.41 -11.48
C GLU A 102 -3.95 -13.83 -10.82
N ARG A 103 -3.90 -14.55 -9.69
CA ARG A 103 -5.09 -14.90 -8.92
C ARG A 103 -5.76 -13.67 -8.29
N LEU A 104 -4.99 -12.75 -7.71
CA LEU A 104 -5.51 -11.55 -7.06
C LEU A 104 -5.93 -10.45 -8.05
N MET A 105 -5.24 -10.37 -9.19
CA MET A 105 -5.42 -9.35 -10.20
C MET A 105 -5.29 -9.97 -11.61
N PRO A 106 -6.33 -10.68 -12.10
CA PRO A 106 -6.26 -11.37 -13.38
C PRO A 106 -5.84 -10.47 -14.54
N GLY A 107 -4.87 -10.95 -15.33
CA GLY A 107 -4.26 -10.26 -16.46
C GLY A 107 -3.34 -9.11 -16.08
N ILE A 108 -2.88 -9.00 -14.83
CA ILE A 108 -1.89 -7.99 -14.40
C ILE A 108 -0.56 -8.13 -15.15
N GLY A 109 -0.27 -9.33 -15.66
CA GLY A 109 0.97 -9.63 -16.35
C GLY A 109 2.14 -9.70 -15.38
N PHE A 110 3.34 -9.37 -15.87
CA PHE A 110 4.54 -9.43 -15.05
C PHE A 110 4.66 -8.21 -14.13
N VAL A 111 4.73 -8.43 -12.83
CA VAL A 111 4.94 -7.38 -11.83
C VAL A 111 6.43 -7.05 -11.77
N HIS A 112 6.83 -5.97 -12.42
CA HIS A 112 8.23 -5.51 -12.44
C HIS A 112 8.60 -4.73 -11.19
N HIS A 113 7.68 -3.90 -10.69
CA HIS A 113 7.94 -2.98 -9.59
C HIS A 113 6.70 -2.83 -8.68
N PRO A 114 6.90 -2.68 -7.37
CA PRO A 114 5.84 -2.28 -6.46
C PRO A 114 5.55 -0.77 -6.53
N PRO A 115 4.37 -0.32 -6.07
CA PRO A 115 3.26 -1.14 -5.57
C PRO A 115 2.49 -1.82 -6.70
N VAL A 116 1.63 -2.79 -6.38
CA VAL A 116 0.68 -3.41 -7.30
C VAL A 116 -0.72 -3.03 -6.87
N VAL A 117 -1.55 -2.54 -7.79
CA VAL A 117 -2.87 -2.00 -7.45
C VAL A 117 -3.92 -2.58 -8.37
N GLY A 118 -5.06 -2.99 -7.80
CA GLY A 118 -6.24 -3.46 -8.52
C GLY A 118 -7.49 -2.75 -8.00
N HIS A 119 -8.23 -2.10 -8.90
CA HIS A 119 -9.48 -1.43 -8.60
C HIS A 119 -10.66 -2.27 -9.08
N TRP A 120 -11.42 -2.76 -8.11
CA TRP A 120 -12.60 -3.59 -8.31
C TRP A 120 -13.86 -2.74 -8.14
N VAL A 121 -14.79 -2.86 -9.09
CA VAL A 121 -16.11 -2.22 -9.04
C VAL A 121 -17.16 -3.29 -9.30
N GLY A 122 -18.13 -3.42 -8.40
CA GLY A 122 -19.17 -4.44 -8.50
C GLY A 122 -18.63 -5.86 -8.67
N GLY A 123 -17.50 -6.18 -8.02
CA GLY A 123 -16.86 -7.49 -8.13
C GLY A 123 -16.11 -7.76 -9.42
N LYS A 124 -15.86 -6.75 -10.26
CA LYS A 124 -15.06 -6.88 -11.48
C LYS A 124 -13.82 -6.01 -11.38
N LEU A 125 -12.67 -6.56 -11.74
CA LEU A 125 -11.44 -5.81 -11.87
C LEU A 125 -11.55 -4.88 -13.09
N ILE A 126 -11.69 -3.58 -12.85
CA ILE A 126 -11.85 -2.59 -13.92
C ILE A 126 -10.51 -1.98 -14.30
N GLU A 127 -9.64 -1.74 -13.33
CA GLU A 127 -8.31 -1.17 -13.56
C GLU A 127 -7.25 -1.89 -12.72
N LYS A 128 -6.03 -1.99 -13.24
CA LYS A 128 -4.90 -2.59 -12.54
C LYS A 128 -3.59 -2.01 -13.06
N ALA A 129 -2.60 -1.89 -12.18
CA ALA A 129 -1.29 -1.36 -12.54
C ALA A 129 -0.22 -1.83 -11.54
N CYS A 130 1.05 -1.66 -11.92
CA CYS A 130 2.18 -1.83 -11.01
C CYS A 130 3.15 -0.64 -11.10
N GLY A 131 4.03 -0.49 -10.12
CA GLY A 131 5.08 0.50 -10.11
C GLY A 131 4.57 1.94 -10.12
N PHE A 132 5.11 2.75 -11.02
CA PHE A 132 4.72 4.15 -11.19
C PHE A 132 3.24 4.31 -11.53
N HIS A 133 2.72 3.51 -12.47
CA HIS A 133 1.32 3.58 -12.88
C HIS A 133 0.35 3.17 -11.77
N ALA A 134 0.77 2.30 -10.84
CA ALA A 134 -0.03 2.00 -9.65
C ALA A 134 -0.17 3.21 -8.73
N ARG A 135 0.90 4.01 -8.55
CA ARG A 135 0.84 5.26 -7.79
C ARG A 135 -0.06 6.29 -8.48
N GLU A 136 0.02 6.42 -9.81
CA GLU A 136 -0.88 7.29 -10.58
C GLU A 136 -2.35 6.88 -10.45
N LEU A 137 -2.63 5.57 -10.49
CA LEU A 137 -3.97 5.03 -10.28
C LEU A 137 -4.52 5.40 -8.90
N VAL A 138 -3.73 5.19 -7.84
CA VAL A 138 -4.11 5.60 -6.47
C VAL A 138 -4.33 7.11 -6.38
N ALA A 139 -3.42 7.90 -6.95
CA ALA A 139 -3.51 9.35 -6.93
C ALA A 139 -4.79 9.87 -7.59
N ARG A 140 -5.14 9.32 -8.76
CA ARG A 140 -6.38 9.67 -9.44
C ARG A 140 -7.63 9.27 -8.64
N LEU A 141 -7.68 8.05 -8.12
CA LEU A 141 -8.87 7.54 -7.41
C LEU A 141 -9.13 8.29 -6.09
N PHE A 142 -8.09 8.75 -5.42
CA PHE A 142 -8.19 9.40 -4.11
C PHE A 142 -7.95 10.91 -4.16
N GLY A 143 -7.73 11.50 -5.35
CA GLY A 143 -7.49 12.94 -5.50
C GLY A 143 -6.21 13.40 -4.79
N LEU A 144 -5.15 12.60 -4.86
CA LEU A 144 -3.83 12.91 -4.28
C LEU A 144 -2.90 13.52 -5.34
N ASP A 145 -1.89 14.26 -4.91
CA ASP A 145 -0.79 14.69 -5.78
C ASP A 145 0.18 13.53 -6.02
N PRO A 146 0.36 13.04 -7.26
CA PRO A 146 1.31 11.96 -7.54
C PRO A 146 2.76 12.34 -7.23
N LYS A 147 3.13 13.62 -7.24
CA LYS A 147 4.50 14.06 -6.89
C LYS A 147 4.82 13.81 -5.42
N ALA A 148 3.85 14.00 -4.53
CA ALA A 148 4.01 13.76 -3.10
C ALA A 148 4.35 12.29 -2.78
N MET A 149 4.03 11.35 -3.68
CA MET A 149 4.37 9.93 -3.54
C MET A 149 5.80 9.57 -3.97
N ILE A 150 6.50 10.49 -4.65
CA ILE A 150 7.81 10.28 -5.26
C ILE A 150 8.88 11.15 -4.59
N GLU A 151 8.46 12.24 -3.94
CA GLU A 151 9.38 13.09 -3.19
C GLU A 151 9.99 12.33 -2.00
N ARG A 152 11.33 12.25 -1.99
CA ARG A 152 12.04 11.92 -0.77
C ARG A 152 11.88 13.11 0.17
N PRO A 153 11.41 12.91 1.41
CA PRO A 153 11.37 14.01 2.36
C PRO A 153 12.80 14.47 2.60
N THR A 154 12.99 15.77 2.49
CA THR A 154 14.22 16.44 2.90
C THR A 154 14.46 16.10 4.37
N PRO A 155 15.64 15.60 4.76
CA PRO A 155 15.95 15.45 6.18
C PRO A 155 15.82 16.83 6.83
N ALA A 156 14.98 16.93 7.85
CA ALA A 156 14.85 18.15 8.64
C ALA A 156 16.16 18.33 9.43
N GLY A 157 17.00 19.29 9.02
CA GLY A 157 18.14 19.80 9.77
C GLY A 157 19.30 18.82 9.97
N ALA A 158 20.37 19.04 9.21
CA ALA A 158 21.73 18.78 9.67
C ALA A 158 22.32 20.11 10.17
#